data_AF-I4ECT4-F1
#
_entry.id   AF-I4ECT4-F1
#
_cell.length_a   1.000
_cell.length_b   1.000
_cell.length_c   1.000
_cell.angle_alpha   90.00
_cell.angle_beta   90.00
_cell.angle_gamma   90.00
#
_symmetry.space_group_name_H-M   'P 1'
#
loop_
_entity.id
_entity.type
_entity.pdbx_description
1 polymer ?
#
loop_
_entity_poly.entity_id
_entity_poly.type
_entity_poly.pdbx_seq_one_letter_code
_entity_poly.pdbx_strand_id
1 'polypeptide(L)'
;MAGAPDGAPAPFSRTGPGYTIDSSKSGIKPDLVHFGGNYALRSLAGGPAKWIGGHIFLGEPTIQKEKDGRVLGSAVGTSFACPHVTHAAALATVSLKESLGVDASANLIRAFVGSLTETPPCGCDWLQNEDTALRLSGYGIPIVNGSIWSRANHVRLVAQDAVEEGRFHIYRIQVPESFLSMKGKRGIGVALAYNPPVRASRKEYLARTMSIEVVHGLLIPEIETYFRPKQHENAPRLPDKYKISMRPSRTTVQWSTLQVRSRVWTQAPRLQTCGEDEAPHIHIVIDCQKRFSTGLNPKQDYGLVVYFWHEGEMVDIYQSLRSRVRLRVPRLHVIS
;
A
#
# COMPACT_ATOMS: atom_id res chain seq x y z
N MET A 1 32.43 -6.56 -10.43
CA MET A 1 31.06 -7.03 -10.69
C MET A 1 30.09 -6.23 -9.83
N ALA A 2 28.82 -6.06 -10.22
CA ALA A 2 27.81 -5.50 -9.33
C ALA A 2 27.58 -6.43 -8.13
N GLY A 3 27.21 -5.84 -6.99
CA GLY A 3 27.02 -6.52 -5.72
C GLY A 3 25.69 -7.25 -5.60
N ALA A 4 24.70 -6.79 -6.34
CA ALA A 4 23.41 -7.42 -6.54
C ALA A 4 22.99 -7.27 -8.01
N PRO A 5 22.09 -8.11 -8.53
CA PRO A 5 21.52 -7.95 -9.87
C PRO A 5 20.83 -6.59 -10.06
N ASP A 6 20.62 -6.20 -11.32
CA ASP A 6 19.85 -5.00 -11.63
C ASP A 6 18.39 -5.13 -11.14
N GLY A 7 17.83 -4.02 -10.66
CA GLY A 7 16.51 -3.97 -10.02
C GLY A 7 16.40 -4.70 -8.67
N ALA A 8 17.48 -5.32 -8.18
CA ALA A 8 17.48 -6.05 -6.91
C ALA A 8 17.72 -5.13 -5.70
N PRO A 9 17.28 -5.54 -4.50
CA PRO A 9 17.70 -4.91 -3.26
C PRO A 9 19.22 -4.88 -3.13
N ALA A 10 19.78 -3.67 -2.94
CA ALA A 10 21.22 -3.49 -2.82
C ALA A 10 21.79 -4.13 -1.53
N PRO A 11 23.04 -4.61 -1.51
CA PRO A 11 23.62 -5.30 -0.35
C PRO A 11 23.67 -4.49 0.94
N PHE A 12 23.65 -3.16 0.86
CA PHE A 12 23.63 -2.27 2.02
C PHE A 12 22.21 -2.00 2.57
N SER A 13 21.17 -2.37 1.83
CA SER A 13 19.80 -2.10 2.23
C SER A 13 19.46 -2.94 3.46
N ARG A 14 18.96 -2.29 4.51
CA ARG A 14 18.46 -3.01 5.68
C ARG A 14 17.16 -3.70 5.33
N THR A 15 17.00 -4.91 5.84
CA THR A 15 15.84 -5.76 5.59
C THR A 15 14.96 -5.82 6.83
N GLY A 16 13.69 -6.14 6.65
CA GLY A 16 12.76 -6.33 7.73
C GLY A 16 13.05 -7.56 8.59
N PRO A 17 12.15 -7.88 9.53
CA PRO A 17 10.91 -7.15 9.81
C PRO A 17 11.15 -5.78 10.46
N GLY A 18 10.09 -4.98 10.53
CA GLY A 18 10.04 -3.79 11.36
C GLY A 18 9.80 -4.14 12.82
N TYR A 19 9.02 -3.29 13.50
CA TYR A 19 8.62 -3.58 14.88
C TYR A 19 8.06 -5.00 15.02
N THR A 20 8.59 -5.74 15.99
CA THR A 20 8.29 -7.16 16.21
C THR A 20 8.06 -7.41 17.70
N ILE A 21 6.89 -7.92 18.06
CA ILE A 21 6.59 -8.38 19.45
C ILE A 21 7.09 -9.82 19.64
N ASP A 22 6.80 -10.66 18.64
CA ASP A 22 7.20 -12.05 18.49
C ASP A 22 7.16 -12.41 16.99
N SER A 23 7.55 -13.63 16.63
CA SER A 23 7.64 -14.09 15.24
C SER A 23 6.31 -14.03 14.47
N SER A 24 5.16 -14.00 15.16
CA SER A 24 3.82 -13.89 14.57
C SER A 24 3.27 -12.45 14.51
N LYS A 25 3.98 -11.52 15.14
CA LYS A 25 3.57 -10.12 15.31
C LYS A 25 4.64 -9.16 14.85
N SER A 26 4.91 -9.17 13.54
CA SER A 26 5.91 -8.33 12.89
C SER A 26 5.27 -7.35 11.89
N GLY A 27 5.73 -6.10 11.93
CA GLY A 27 5.42 -5.11 10.91
C GLY A 27 6.33 -5.26 9.69
N ILE A 28 5.85 -4.86 8.52
CA ILE A 28 6.63 -4.83 7.28
C ILE A 28 7.55 -3.62 7.31
N LYS A 29 8.85 -3.84 7.09
CA LYS A 29 9.85 -2.80 6.80
C LYS A 29 10.88 -3.30 5.78
N PRO A 30 11.41 -2.42 4.91
CA PRO A 30 10.99 -1.02 4.70
C PRO A 30 9.52 -0.94 4.22
N ASP A 31 8.90 0.23 4.26
CA ASP A 31 7.53 0.37 3.70
C ASP A 31 7.59 0.38 2.16
N LEU A 32 8.54 1.14 1.63
CA LEU A 32 8.74 1.41 0.22
C LEU A 32 10.23 1.33 -0.09
N VAL A 33 10.58 1.03 -1.34
CA VAL A 33 11.95 1.08 -1.84
C VAL A 33 12.06 1.94 -3.09
N HIS A 34 13.27 2.37 -3.40
CA HIS A 34 13.62 2.99 -4.67
C HIS A 34 15.10 2.78 -4.95
N PHE A 35 15.55 3.16 -6.15
CA PHE A 35 16.96 3.17 -6.52
C PHE A 35 17.79 4.07 -5.57
N GLY A 36 18.83 3.47 -5.01
CA GLY A 36 19.80 4.11 -4.13
C GLY A 36 21.23 3.69 -4.47
N GLY A 37 21.45 3.17 -5.68
CA GLY A 37 22.71 2.55 -6.10
C GLY A 37 22.96 1.14 -5.56
N ASN A 38 24.18 0.64 -5.79
CA ASN A 38 24.63 -0.72 -5.56
C ASN A 38 26.13 -0.75 -5.21
N TYR A 39 26.56 -1.75 -4.46
CA TYR A 39 27.99 -1.96 -4.24
C TYR A 39 28.63 -2.65 -5.44
N ALA A 40 29.93 -2.45 -5.66
CA ALA A 40 30.74 -3.31 -6.50
C ALA A 40 31.43 -4.38 -5.65
N LEU A 41 31.54 -5.59 -6.20
CA LEU A 41 32.42 -6.64 -5.70
C LEU A 41 33.67 -6.68 -6.59
N ARG A 42 34.84 -6.44 -5.98
CA ARG A 42 36.15 -6.56 -6.63
C ARG A 42 36.86 -7.79 -6.08
N SER A 43 37.17 -8.73 -6.97
CA SER A 43 38.06 -9.85 -6.69
C SER A 43 39.31 -9.70 -7.54
N LEU A 44 40.49 -9.79 -6.91
CA LEU A 44 41.78 -9.86 -7.59
C LEU A 44 42.25 -11.32 -7.54
N ALA A 45 42.96 -11.78 -8.57
CA ALA A 45 43.47 -13.16 -8.60
C ALA A 45 44.30 -13.47 -7.34
N GLY A 46 43.89 -14.49 -6.58
CA GLY A 46 44.53 -14.92 -5.34
C GLY A 46 44.20 -14.10 -4.08
N GLY A 47 43.34 -13.07 -4.15
CA GLY A 47 42.97 -12.23 -3.01
C GLY A 47 41.49 -12.37 -2.59
N PRO A 48 41.14 -11.99 -1.35
CA PRO A 48 39.76 -12.00 -0.90
C PRO A 48 38.93 -10.95 -1.63
N ALA A 49 37.66 -11.27 -1.91
CA ALA A 49 36.72 -10.33 -2.51
C ALA A 49 36.47 -9.13 -1.57
N LYS A 50 36.43 -7.93 -2.14
CA LYS A 50 36.20 -6.67 -1.41
C LYS A 50 34.99 -5.92 -1.96
N TRP A 51 34.14 -5.47 -1.05
CA TRP A 51 33.03 -4.57 -1.35
C TRP A 51 33.53 -3.14 -1.60
N ILE A 52 32.94 -2.46 -2.58
CA ILE A 52 33.27 -1.08 -2.97
C ILE A 52 31.97 -0.29 -3.09
N GLY A 53 31.78 0.72 -2.22
CA GLY A 53 30.57 1.57 -2.21
C GLY A 53 30.61 2.79 -3.14
N GLY A 54 31.77 3.18 -3.67
CA GLY A 54 31.93 4.42 -4.45
C GLY A 54 32.09 4.22 -5.96
N HIS A 55 31.53 3.16 -6.52
CA HIS A 55 31.71 2.87 -7.94
C HIS A 55 30.77 3.73 -8.79
N ILE A 56 31.33 4.61 -9.64
CA ILE A 56 30.58 5.66 -10.36
C ILE A 56 29.43 5.13 -11.23
N PHE A 57 29.58 3.92 -11.79
CA PHE A 57 28.55 3.29 -12.62
C PHE A 57 27.48 2.52 -11.85
N LEU A 58 27.57 2.48 -10.52
CA LEU A 58 26.63 1.74 -9.66
C LEU A 58 25.96 2.61 -8.61
N GLY A 59 26.24 3.91 -8.51
CA GLY A 59 25.56 4.80 -7.57
C GLY A 59 24.58 5.76 -8.23
N GLU A 60 23.69 6.34 -7.43
CA GLU A 60 22.77 7.39 -7.88
C GLU A 60 23.53 8.68 -8.20
N PRO A 61 23.19 9.37 -9.30
CA PRO A 61 23.69 10.70 -9.58
C PRO A 61 23.36 11.66 -8.42
N THR A 62 24.36 12.37 -7.92
CA THR A 62 24.20 13.35 -6.86
C THR A 62 25.15 14.52 -7.04
N ILE A 63 24.89 15.61 -6.34
CA ILE A 63 25.90 16.65 -6.12
C ILE A 63 26.97 16.16 -5.15
N GLN A 64 28.21 16.61 -5.37
CA GLN A 64 29.34 16.37 -4.48
C GLN A 64 30.08 17.69 -4.22
N LYS A 65 30.91 17.72 -3.17
CA LYS A 65 31.87 18.81 -2.99
C LYS A 65 32.73 18.90 -4.25
N GLU A 66 32.89 20.12 -4.77
CA GLU A 66 33.68 20.38 -5.96
C GLU A 66 35.06 19.71 -5.84
N LYS A 67 35.40 18.96 -6.88
CA LYS A 67 36.68 18.27 -7.01
C LYS A 67 37.10 18.28 -8.47
N ASP A 68 38.18 18.98 -8.78
CA ASP A 68 38.78 19.08 -10.11
C ASP A 68 37.79 19.58 -11.19
N GLY A 69 36.99 20.59 -10.86
CA GLY A 69 35.93 21.18 -11.67
C GLY A 69 34.62 20.37 -11.69
N ARG A 70 34.53 19.25 -10.96
CA ARG A 70 33.34 18.37 -10.96
C ARG A 70 32.50 18.57 -9.70
N VAL A 71 31.26 19.03 -9.91
CA VAL A 71 30.23 19.17 -8.88
C VAL A 71 29.21 18.03 -8.88
N LEU A 72 29.21 17.21 -9.93
CA LEU A 72 28.39 16.01 -10.04
C LEU A 72 29.23 14.76 -9.72
N GLY A 73 28.63 13.87 -8.96
CA GLY A 73 29.20 12.61 -8.54
C GLY A 73 28.15 11.50 -8.50
N SER A 74 28.54 10.39 -7.90
CA SER A 74 27.70 9.23 -7.72
C SER A 74 27.87 8.72 -6.29
N ALA A 75 26.77 8.37 -5.65
CA ALA A 75 26.79 7.88 -4.29
C ALA A 75 25.77 6.76 -4.11
N VAL A 76 25.96 5.96 -3.05
CA VAL A 76 25.11 4.82 -2.75
C VAL A 76 24.55 4.95 -1.34
N GLY A 77 23.36 4.43 -1.13
CA GLY A 77 22.72 4.36 0.17
C GLY A 77 21.22 4.58 0.10
N THR A 78 20.52 4.11 1.13
CA THR A 78 19.08 4.36 1.28
C THR A 78 18.75 5.85 1.40
N SER A 79 19.72 6.68 1.81
CA SER A 79 19.62 8.15 1.77
C SER A 79 19.38 8.69 0.35
N PHE A 80 19.85 8.00 -0.69
CA PHE A 80 19.64 8.39 -2.09
C PHE A 80 18.35 7.79 -2.68
N ALA A 81 17.81 6.72 -2.09
CA ALA A 81 16.47 6.23 -2.40
C ALA A 81 15.36 7.13 -1.80
N CYS A 82 15.62 7.73 -0.64
CA CYS A 82 14.70 8.62 0.07
C CYS A 82 14.14 9.79 -0.77
N PRO A 83 14.96 10.59 -1.50
CA PRO A 83 14.44 11.70 -2.31
C PRO A 83 13.50 11.24 -3.43
N HIS A 84 13.70 10.07 -4.01
CA HIS A 84 12.78 9.52 -5.02
C HIS A 84 11.39 9.23 -4.45
N VAL A 85 11.33 8.59 -3.27
CA VAL A 85 10.06 8.37 -2.55
C VAL A 85 9.45 9.71 -2.10
N THR A 86 10.28 10.66 -1.69
CA THR A 86 9.84 12.01 -1.30
C THR A 86 9.22 12.75 -2.48
N HIS A 87 9.79 12.63 -3.67
CA HIS A 87 9.23 13.18 -4.90
C HIS A 87 7.86 12.56 -5.22
N ALA A 88 7.70 11.24 -5.08
CA ALA A 88 6.39 10.59 -5.22
C ALA A 88 5.36 11.12 -4.22
N ALA A 89 5.76 11.34 -2.96
CA ALA A 89 4.88 11.93 -1.94
C ALA A 89 4.51 13.38 -2.25
N ALA A 90 5.43 14.18 -2.79
CA ALA A 90 5.16 15.56 -3.20
C ALA A 90 4.12 15.61 -4.34
N LEU A 91 4.29 14.77 -5.37
CA LEU A 91 3.32 14.68 -6.46
C LEU A 91 1.96 14.16 -6.00
N ALA A 92 1.94 13.16 -5.11
CA ALA A 92 0.72 12.69 -4.48
C ALA A 92 0.00 13.82 -3.72
N THR A 93 0.74 14.67 -3.01
CA THR A 93 0.19 15.80 -2.26
C THR A 93 -0.51 16.80 -3.19
N VAL A 94 0.12 17.13 -4.32
CA VAL A 94 -0.46 18.03 -5.33
C VAL A 94 -1.75 17.43 -5.91
N SER A 95 -1.68 16.19 -6.41
CA SER A 95 -2.83 15.49 -7.00
C SER A 95 -4.01 15.34 -6.02
N LEU A 96 -3.73 14.98 -4.76
CA LEU A 96 -4.73 14.87 -3.72
C LEU A 96 -5.37 16.23 -3.40
N LYS A 97 -4.58 17.30 -3.30
CA LYS A 97 -5.08 18.65 -3.00
C LYS A 97 -5.99 19.16 -4.11
N GLU A 98 -5.63 18.96 -5.37
CA GLU A 98 -6.45 19.30 -6.54
C GLU A 98 -7.78 18.55 -6.52
N SER A 99 -7.76 17.26 -6.18
CA SER A 99 -8.95 16.40 -6.17
C SER A 99 -9.88 16.63 -4.98
N LEU A 100 -9.32 16.93 -3.80
CA LEU A 100 -10.08 17.10 -2.54
C LEU A 100 -10.50 18.55 -2.27
N GLY A 101 -9.81 19.53 -2.87
CA GLY A 101 -9.97 20.94 -2.53
C GLY A 101 -9.43 21.34 -1.15
N VAL A 102 -8.81 20.41 -0.42
CA VAL A 102 -8.21 20.61 0.91
C VAL A 102 -6.87 19.88 1.00
N ASP A 103 -6.03 20.28 1.95
CA ASP A 103 -4.75 19.60 2.18
C ASP A 103 -4.98 18.15 2.66
N ALA A 104 -4.27 17.22 2.04
CA ALA A 104 -4.33 15.81 2.39
C ALA A 104 -3.53 15.51 3.67
N SER A 105 -4.08 14.66 4.53
CA SER A 105 -3.34 14.19 5.71
C SER A 105 -2.11 13.37 5.32
N ALA A 106 -1.09 13.35 6.19
CA ALA A 106 0.11 12.52 5.99
C ALA A 106 -0.22 11.03 5.84
N ASN A 107 -1.26 10.55 6.53
CA ASN A 107 -1.76 9.19 6.38
C ASN A 107 -2.31 8.95 4.96
N LEU A 108 -3.09 9.88 4.43
CA LEU A 108 -3.62 9.75 3.07
C LEU A 108 -2.51 9.78 2.02
N ILE A 109 -1.53 10.68 2.15
CA ILE A 109 -0.37 10.72 1.25
C ILE A 109 0.39 9.39 1.30
N ARG A 110 0.65 8.85 2.51
CA ARG A 110 1.35 7.57 2.68
C ARG A 110 0.59 6.39 2.09
N ALA A 111 -0.73 6.32 2.29
CA ALA A 111 -1.58 5.30 1.67
C ALA A 111 -1.60 5.44 0.14
N PHE A 112 -1.64 6.67 -0.36
CA PHE A 112 -1.63 6.96 -1.79
C PHE A 112 -0.34 6.50 -2.45
N VAL A 113 0.83 6.88 -1.91
CA VAL A 113 2.12 6.40 -2.42
C VAL A 113 2.23 4.88 -2.33
N GLY A 114 1.72 4.27 -1.26
CA GLY A 114 1.60 2.81 -1.16
C GLY A 114 0.74 2.19 -2.26
N SER A 115 -0.31 2.87 -2.72
CA SER A 115 -1.15 2.40 -3.84
C SER A 115 -0.49 2.52 -5.23
N LEU A 116 0.68 3.17 -5.31
CA LEU A 116 1.47 3.31 -6.54
C LEU A 116 2.53 2.22 -6.66
N THR A 117 2.69 1.36 -5.65
CA THR A 117 3.83 0.43 -5.60
C THR A 117 3.66 -0.73 -6.56
N GLU A 118 4.73 -1.04 -7.27
CA GLU A 118 4.89 -2.25 -8.05
C GLU A 118 6.05 -3.08 -7.50
N THR A 119 6.06 -4.37 -7.80
CA THR A 119 7.20 -5.23 -7.48
C THR A 119 8.43 -4.68 -8.22
N PRO A 120 9.56 -4.46 -7.53
CA PRO A 120 10.79 -4.02 -8.20
C PRO A 120 11.15 -4.98 -9.35
N PRO A 121 11.63 -4.45 -10.49
CA PRO A 121 11.92 -5.26 -11.67
C PRO A 121 13.25 -6.02 -11.50
N CYS A 122 13.37 -6.85 -10.45
CA CYS A 122 14.51 -7.74 -10.33
C CYS A 122 14.41 -8.79 -11.43
N GLY A 123 15.42 -8.87 -12.29
CA GLY A 123 15.57 -9.98 -13.24
C GLY A 123 15.92 -11.33 -12.57
N CYS A 124 15.83 -11.38 -11.24
CA CYS A 124 16.22 -12.49 -10.39
C CYS A 124 15.02 -13.01 -9.61
N ASP A 125 15.03 -14.29 -9.24
CA ASP A 125 13.90 -14.90 -8.51
C ASP A 125 13.84 -14.54 -7.01
N TRP A 126 14.64 -13.57 -6.54
CA TRP A 126 14.70 -13.19 -5.12
C TRP A 126 13.37 -12.65 -4.59
N LEU A 127 12.55 -12.07 -5.47
CA LEU A 127 11.28 -11.44 -5.12
C LEU A 127 10.07 -12.29 -5.50
N GLN A 128 10.26 -13.57 -5.89
CA GLN A 128 9.14 -14.47 -6.22
C GLN A 128 8.38 -14.93 -4.98
N ASN A 129 9.07 -15.09 -3.85
CA ASN A 129 8.46 -15.44 -2.57
C ASN A 129 7.92 -14.17 -1.88
N GLU A 130 6.63 -14.14 -1.56
CA GLU A 130 5.93 -12.99 -0.95
C GLU A 130 6.59 -12.50 0.35
N ASP A 131 6.93 -13.42 1.27
CA ASP A 131 7.52 -13.05 2.56
C ASP A 131 8.93 -12.46 2.40
N THR A 132 9.74 -13.07 1.53
CA THR A 132 11.06 -12.53 1.17
C THR A 132 10.92 -11.17 0.49
N ALA A 133 9.99 -11.02 -0.46
CA ALA A 133 9.77 -9.76 -1.17
C ALA A 133 9.37 -8.63 -0.20
N LEU A 134 8.45 -8.90 0.73
CA LEU A 134 8.04 -7.93 1.76
C LEU A 134 9.20 -7.56 2.70
N ARG A 135 10.05 -8.53 3.06
CA ARG A 135 11.20 -8.30 3.94
C ARG A 135 12.30 -7.48 3.26
N LEU A 136 12.51 -7.67 1.97
CA LEU A 136 13.59 -7.00 1.24
C LEU A 136 13.15 -5.66 0.62
N SER A 137 11.91 -5.58 0.13
CA SER A 137 11.42 -4.49 -0.71
C SER A 137 10.17 -3.80 -0.15
N GLY A 138 9.63 -4.25 0.99
CA GLY A 138 8.38 -3.71 1.50
C GLY A 138 7.23 -3.94 0.52
N TYR A 139 6.40 -2.91 0.33
CA TYR A 139 5.32 -2.95 -0.65
C TYR A 139 5.80 -2.74 -2.10
N GLY A 140 7.06 -2.35 -2.29
CA GLY A 140 7.69 -2.21 -3.60
C GLY A 140 8.12 -0.78 -3.93
N ILE A 141 8.27 -0.52 -5.24
CA ILE A 141 8.72 0.76 -5.78
C ILE A 141 7.52 1.60 -6.25
N PRO A 142 7.33 2.83 -5.76
CA PRO A 142 6.21 3.67 -6.20
C PRO A 142 6.43 4.17 -7.64
N ILE A 143 5.50 3.84 -8.53
CA ILE A 143 5.53 4.29 -9.93
C ILE A 143 4.68 5.55 -10.06
N VAL A 144 5.34 6.69 -10.28
CA VAL A 144 4.67 8.00 -10.38
C VAL A 144 4.13 8.29 -11.78
N ASN A 145 4.85 7.85 -12.81
CA ASN A 145 4.53 8.18 -14.20
C ASN A 145 3.21 7.53 -14.63
N GLY A 146 2.17 8.35 -14.79
CA GLY A 146 0.87 7.90 -15.28
C GLY A 146 -0.05 7.23 -14.26
N SER A 147 0.42 7.00 -13.04
CA SER A 147 -0.37 6.38 -11.97
C SER A 147 -0.81 7.39 -10.90
N ILE A 148 -0.25 8.60 -10.88
CA ILE A 148 -0.66 9.66 -9.93
C ILE A 148 -2.07 10.19 -10.22
N TRP A 149 -2.44 10.30 -11.49
CA TRP A 149 -3.77 10.76 -11.90
C TRP A 149 -4.61 9.56 -12.32
N SER A 150 -5.93 9.66 -12.12
CA SER A 150 -6.81 8.61 -12.64
C SER A 150 -6.89 8.72 -14.16
N ARG A 151 -6.91 7.56 -14.83
CA ARG A 151 -7.23 7.42 -16.25
C ARG A 151 -8.57 6.71 -16.38
N ALA A 152 -9.09 6.62 -17.60
CA ALA A 152 -10.34 5.90 -17.87
C ALA A 152 -10.35 4.50 -17.25
N ASN A 153 -9.25 3.75 -17.40
CA ASN A 153 -9.08 2.37 -16.96
C ASN A 153 -8.28 2.19 -15.67
N HIS A 154 -7.82 3.27 -15.03
CA HIS A 154 -7.08 3.24 -13.76
C HIS A 154 -7.64 4.32 -12.83
N VAL A 155 -8.39 3.92 -11.80
CA VAL A 155 -9.11 4.87 -10.94
C VAL A 155 -8.71 4.67 -9.49
N ARG A 156 -8.41 5.77 -8.81
CA ARG A 156 -8.15 5.79 -7.36
C ARG A 156 -9.25 6.55 -6.64
N LEU A 157 -9.90 5.86 -5.70
CA LEU A 157 -10.84 6.43 -4.74
C LEU A 157 -10.10 6.68 -3.44
N VAL A 158 -10.29 7.85 -2.85
CA VAL A 158 -9.57 8.26 -1.63
C VAL A 158 -10.54 8.71 -0.54
N ALA A 159 -10.16 8.46 0.71
CA ALA A 159 -10.83 8.97 1.90
C ALA A 159 -9.81 9.28 3.00
N GLN A 160 -10.07 10.34 3.75
CA GLN A 160 -9.43 10.61 5.04
C GLN A 160 -10.53 10.75 6.09
N ASP A 161 -10.49 9.94 7.13
CA ASP A 161 -11.54 9.86 8.15
C ASP A 161 -10.92 9.42 9.49
N ALA A 162 -11.73 9.42 10.56
CA ALA A 162 -11.32 9.06 11.90
C ALA A 162 -12.31 8.07 12.52
N VAL A 163 -11.82 6.92 12.96
CA VAL A 163 -12.63 5.84 13.57
C VAL A 163 -12.37 5.73 15.07
N GLU A 164 -13.41 5.52 15.87
CA GLU A 164 -13.27 5.32 17.31
C GLU A 164 -12.70 3.94 17.65
N GLU A 165 -11.96 3.86 18.76
CA GLU A 165 -11.50 2.60 19.35
C GLU A 165 -12.65 1.58 19.51
N GLY A 166 -12.44 0.36 19.00
CA GLY A 166 -13.43 -0.72 19.07
C GLY A 166 -14.60 -0.57 18.10
N ARG A 167 -14.54 0.40 17.18
CA ARG A 167 -15.50 0.57 16.09
C ARG A 167 -14.85 0.27 14.75
N PHE A 168 -15.69 0.16 13.72
CA PHE A 168 -15.29 -0.03 12.35
C PHE A 168 -16.04 0.94 11.43
N HIS A 169 -15.45 1.22 10.26
CA HIS A 169 -16.09 1.93 9.16
C HIS A 169 -16.35 0.98 8.00
N ILE A 170 -17.44 1.19 7.27
CA ILE A 170 -17.80 0.44 6.05
C ILE A 170 -17.92 1.43 4.89
N TYR A 171 -17.12 1.24 3.85
CA TYR A 171 -17.27 1.95 2.58
C TYR A 171 -17.91 1.03 1.55
N ARG A 172 -19.04 1.44 0.98
CA ARG A 172 -19.74 0.69 -0.08
C ARG A 172 -19.38 1.28 -1.44
N ILE A 173 -18.86 0.46 -2.33
CA ILE A 173 -18.47 0.83 -3.70
C ILE A 173 -19.21 -0.09 -4.66
N GLN A 174 -20.01 0.48 -5.55
CA GLN A 174 -20.64 -0.26 -6.64
C GLN A 174 -19.60 -0.54 -7.71
N VAL A 175 -19.40 -1.80 -8.09
CA VAL A 175 -18.42 -2.16 -9.10
C VAL A 175 -18.95 -1.73 -10.48
N PRO A 176 -18.17 -0.99 -11.29
CA PRO A 176 -18.59 -0.61 -12.63
C PRO A 176 -18.79 -1.83 -13.53
N GLU A 177 -19.85 -1.82 -14.35
CA GLU A 177 -20.09 -2.89 -15.31
C GLU A 177 -18.94 -3.01 -16.31
N SER A 178 -18.38 -1.86 -16.74
CA SER A 178 -17.19 -1.80 -17.61
C SER A 178 -15.99 -2.57 -17.03
N PHE A 179 -15.86 -2.63 -15.70
CA PHE A 179 -14.83 -3.41 -15.03
C PHE A 179 -15.10 -4.92 -15.07
N LEU A 180 -16.34 -5.36 -15.21
CA LEU A 180 -16.74 -6.77 -15.18
C LEU A 180 -16.89 -7.37 -16.59
N SER A 181 -17.53 -6.64 -17.52
CA SER A 181 -17.92 -7.15 -18.83
C SER A 181 -16.76 -7.23 -19.83
N MET A 182 -15.79 -6.32 -19.73
CA MET A 182 -14.69 -6.21 -20.67
C MET A 182 -13.68 -7.35 -20.50
N LYS A 183 -12.99 -7.76 -21.57
CA LYS A 183 -11.92 -8.78 -21.53
C LYS A 183 -10.58 -8.12 -21.18
N GLY A 184 -9.73 -8.84 -20.44
CA GLY A 184 -8.39 -8.38 -20.07
C GLY A 184 -8.08 -8.59 -18.59
N LYS A 185 -6.79 -8.46 -18.23
CA LYS A 185 -6.37 -8.49 -16.83
C LYS A 185 -6.92 -7.27 -16.10
N ARG A 186 -7.30 -7.48 -14.84
CA ARG A 186 -7.81 -6.41 -13.99
C ARG A 186 -7.46 -6.65 -12.54
N GLY A 187 -7.53 -5.61 -11.75
CA GLY A 187 -7.32 -5.74 -10.33
C GLY A 187 -7.99 -4.66 -9.51
N ILE A 188 -8.14 -4.99 -8.24
CA ILE A 188 -8.47 -4.05 -7.17
C ILE A 188 -7.31 -4.07 -6.19
N GLY A 189 -6.99 -2.94 -5.60
CA GLY A 189 -6.24 -2.94 -4.36
C GLY A 189 -6.68 -1.86 -3.41
N VAL A 190 -6.18 -1.99 -2.20
CA VAL A 190 -6.48 -1.14 -1.08
C VAL A 190 -5.18 -0.78 -0.37
N ALA A 191 -5.06 0.48 0.01
CA ALA A 191 -3.99 0.97 0.84
C ALA A 191 -4.61 1.71 2.04
N LEU A 192 -4.22 1.30 3.25
CA LEU A 192 -4.61 1.91 4.50
C LEU A 192 -3.35 2.39 5.21
N ALA A 193 -3.32 3.65 5.65
CA ALA A 193 -2.28 4.13 6.54
C ALA A 193 -2.85 4.89 7.73
N TYR A 194 -2.20 4.74 8.88
CA TYR A 194 -2.61 5.36 10.14
C TYR A 194 -1.39 5.58 11.04
N ASN A 195 -1.56 6.44 12.05
CA ASN A 195 -0.53 6.84 13.00
C ASN A 195 -1.05 6.61 14.44
N PRO A 196 -0.98 5.36 14.94
CA PRO A 196 -1.50 5.05 16.26
C PRO A 196 -0.66 5.72 17.35
N PRO A 197 -1.26 6.14 18.47
CA PRO A 197 -0.49 6.57 19.63
C PRO A 197 0.44 5.46 20.11
N VAL A 198 1.62 5.84 20.59
CA VAL A 198 2.65 4.90 21.03
C VAL A 198 2.98 5.06 22.51
N ARG A 199 3.40 3.97 23.15
CA ARG A 199 3.94 3.98 24.51
C ARG A 199 5.22 3.14 24.57
N ALA A 200 6.36 3.82 24.56
CA ALA A 200 7.69 3.19 24.52
C ALA A 200 7.95 2.24 25.71
N SER A 201 7.31 2.47 26.85
CA SER A 201 7.46 1.63 28.05
C SER A 201 6.78 0.25 27.94
N ARG A 202 6.05 -0.05 26.86
CA ARG A 202 5.33 -1.32 26.68
C ARG A 202 5.98 -2.16 25.58
N LYS A 203 6.04 -3.47 25.82
CA LYS A 203 6.43 -4.45 24.79
C LYS A 203 5.54 -4.33 23.56
N GLU A 204 4.21 -4.27 23.78
CA GLU A 204 3.22 -3.85 22.78
C GLU A 204 3.13 -2.33 22.77
N TYR A 205 3.95 -1.65 21.98
CA TYR A 205 4.05 -0.17 22.03
C TYR A 205 2.95 0.55 21.24
N LEU A 206 2.27 -0.11 20.30
CA LEU A 206 1.16 0.47 19.53
C LEU A 206 -0.13 0.39 20.34
N ALA A 207 -0.73 1.54 20.67
CA ALA A 207 -2.00 1.58 21.41
C ALA A 207 -3.17 1.00 20.63
N ARG A 208 -3.07 1.04 19.30
CA ARG A 208 -4.12 0.66 18.37
C ARG A 208 -3.53 -0.07 17.18
N THR A 209 -4.31 -1.01 16.66
CA THR A 209 -4.03 -1.66 15.37
C THR A 209 -5.27 -1.56 14.52
N MET A 210 -5.12 -1.13 13.27
CA MET A 210 -6.20 -1.13 12.31
C MET A 210 -6.06 -2.31 11.36
N SER A 211 -7.17 -2.83 10.84
CA SER A 211 -7.13 -3.84 9.79
C SER A 211 -8.17 -3.56 8.71
N ILE A 212 -7.80 -3.87 7.48
CA ILE A 212 -8.68 -3.73 6.32
C ILE A 212 -9.16 -5.10 5.86
N GLU A 213 -10.46 -5.24 5.62
CA GLU A 213 -11.05 -6.39 4.94
C GLU A 213 -11.93 -5.94 3.78
N VAL A 214 -11.96 -6.76 2.73
CA VAL A 214 -12.72 -6.46 1.52
C VAL A 214 -13.69 -7.59 1.25
N VAL A 215 -14.98 -7.24 1.27
CA VAL A 215 -16.08 -8.21 1.19
C VAL A 215 -17.06 -7.83 0.08
N HIS A 216 -17.79 -8.81 -0.44
CA HIS A 216 -18.84 -8.59 -1.45
C HIS A 216 -20.05 -9.48 -1.15
N GLY A 217 -21.21 -9.17 -1.74
CA GLY A 217 -22.41 -10.02 -1.66
C GLY A 217 -23.12 -10.05 -0.31
N LEU A 218 -22.81 -9.13 0.60
CA LEU A 218 -23.45 -9.00 1.91
C LEU A 218 -24.10 -7.63 2.08
N LEU A 219 -25.24 -7.59 2.77
CA LEU A 219 -25.86 -6.34 3.19
C LEU A 219 -25.09 -5.72 4.36
N ILE A 220 -25.19 -4.40 4.52
CA ILE A 220 -24.54 -3.69 5.63
C ILE A 220 -24.87 -4.30 7.01
N PRO A 221 -26.14 -4.64 7.34
CA PRO A 221 -26.47 -5.25 8.64
C PRO A 221 -25.82 -6.63 8.87
N GLU A 222 -25.62 -7.40 7.79
CA GLU A 222 -24.93 -8.70 7.87
C GLU A 222 -23.44 -8.49 8.16
N ILE A 223 -22.80 -7.53 7.48
CA ILE A 223 -21.41 -7.14 7.73
C ILE A 223 -21.25 -6.69 9.18
N GLU A 224 -22.13 -5.83 9.68
CA GLU A 224 -22.10 -5.37 11.07
C GLU A 224 -22.15 -6.54 12.06
N THR A 225 -22.91 -7.59 11.75
CA THR A 225 -23.01 -8.79 12.60
C THR A 225 -21.67 -9.54 12.69
N TYR A 226 -20.91 -9.61 11.60
CA TYR A 226 -19.61 -10.30 11.58
C TYR A 226 -18.46 -9.50 12.21
N PHE A 227 -18.52 -8.16 12.14
CA PHE A 227 -17.43 -7.27 12.57
C PHE A 227 -17.69 -6.58 13.92
N ARG A 228 -18.87 -6.76 14.53
CA ARG A 228 -19.14 -6.27 15.88
C ARG A 228 -18.13 -6.87 16.89
N PRO A 229 -17.64 -6.08 17.87
CA PRO A 229 -16.73 -6.58 18.90
C PRO A 229 -17.29 -7.82 19.59
N LYS A 230 -16.52 -8.91 19.55
CA LYS A 230 -16.95 -10.22 20.05
C LYS A 230 -17.04 -10.18 21.58
N GLN A 231 -18.25 -10.19 22.13
CA GLN A 231 -18.47 -10.36 23.57
C GLN A 231 -18.46 -11.84 24.01
N HIS A 232 -18.58 -12.79 23.07
CA HIS A 232 -18.64 -14.23 23.34
C HIS A 232 -17.78 -15.05 22.35
N GLU A 233 -17.28 -16.22 22.79
CA GLU A 233 -16.42 -17.13 22.02
C GLU A 233 -17.07 -17.70 20.74
N ASN A 234 -18.40 -17.72 20.66
CA ASN A 234 -19.18 -18.29 19.55
C ASN A 234 -19.55 -17.30 18.43
N ALA A 235 -18.84 -16.18 18.28
CA ALA A 235 -19.14 -15.23 17.22
C ALA A 235 -18.91 -15.83 15.81
N PRO A 236 -19.85 -15.62 14.86
CA PRO A 236 -19.78 -16.21 13.53
C PRO A 236 -18.55 -15.69 12.77
N ARG A 237 -17.81 -16.58 12.13
CA ARG A 237 -16.70 -16.23 11.24
C ARG A 237 -17.25 -15.86 9.87
N LEU A 238 -16.77 -14.75 9.31
CA LEU A 238 -17.10 -14.35 7.94
C LEU A 238 -16.74 -15.49 6.96
N PRO A 239 -17.71 -16.06 6.22
CA PRO A 239 -17.44 -17.11 5.25
C PRO A 239 -16.51 -16.65 4.13
N ASP A 240 -15.61 -17.53 3.68
CA ASP A 240 -14.59 -17.16 2.68
C ASP A 240 -15.19 -16.82 1.30
N LYS A 241 -16.40 -17.31 0.99
CA LYS A 241 -17.12 -16.99 -0.26
C LYS A 241 -17.47 -15.50 -0.41
N TYR A 242 -17.51 -14.74 0.69
CA TYR A 242 -17.79 -13.31 0.68
C TYR A 242 -16.52 -12.46 0.75
N LYS A 243 -15.34 -13.08 0.92
CA LYS A 243 -14.06 -12.37 1.04
C LYS A 243 -13.36 -12.30 -0.30
N ILE A 244 -12.82 -11.13 -0.61
CA ILE A 244 -11.85 -11.00 -1.69
C ILE A 244 -10.47 -11.37 -1.13
N SER A 245 -9.93 -12.51 -1.58
CA SER A 245 -8.60 -13.00 -1.16
C SER A 245 -7.46 -12.14 -1.71
N MET A 246 -7.18 -11.02 -1.03
CA MET A 246 -6.11 -10.09 -1.37
C MET A 246 -4.75 -10.52 -0.80
N ARG A 247 -3.69 -10.13 -1.51
CA ARG A 247 -2.27 -10.35 -1.21
C ARG A 247 -1.55 -9.01 -0.96
N PRO A 248 -0.74 -8.89 0.10
CA PRO A 248 -0.52 -9.85 1.18
C PRO A 248 -1.76 -10.08 2.04
N SER A 249 -1.74 -11.15 2.83
CA SER A 249 -2.86 -11.53 3.70
C SER A 249 -3.09 -10.50 4.82
N ARG A 250 -4.31 -10.43 5.37
CA ARG A 250 -4.61 -9.57 6.53
C ARG A 250 -3.65 -9.84 7.70
N THR A 251 -3.39 -11.11 8.01
CA THR A 251 -2.52 -11.50 9.12
C THR A 251 -1.07 -11.03 8.92
N THR A 252 -0.59 -11.02 7.67
CA THR A 252 0.76 -10.52 7.33
C THR A 252 0.88 -9.01 7.57
N VAL A 253 -0.16 -8.23 7.24
CA VAL A 253 -0.08 -6.76 7.29
C VAL A 253 -0.60 -6.14 8.58
N GLN A 254 -1.28 -6.89 9.46
CA GLN A 254 -2.04 -6.36 10.61
C GLN A 254 -1.20 -5.50 11.59
N TRP A 255 0.10 -5.75 11.69
CA TRP A 255 1.03 -4.99 12.57
C TRP A 255 1.73 -3.84 11.87
N SER A 256 1.45 -3.64 10.59
CA SER A 256 1.98 -2.53 9.80
C SER A 256 1.03 -1.34 9.86
N THR A 257 1.62 -0.14 9.99
CA THR A 257 0.88 1.14 9.99
C THR A 257 0.60 1.69 8.61
N LEU A 258 1.24 1.12 7.58
CA LEU A 258 0.81 1.15 6.18
C LEU A 258 0.45 -0.29 5.81
N GLN A 259 -0.67 -0.50 5.14
CA GLN A 259 -1.13 -1.81 4.67
C GLN A 259 -1.54 -1.66 3.22
N VAL A 260 -0.76 -2.22 2.30
CA VAL A 260 -1.11 -2.29 0.87
C VAL A 260 -1.45 -3.73 0.53
N ARG A 261 -2.63 -3.95 -0.03
CA ARG A 261 -3.12 -5.27 -0.44
C ARG A 261 -3.77 -5.17 -1.81
N SER A 262 -3.59 -6.16 -2.66
CA SER A 262 -4.15 -6.19 -4.00
C SER A 262 -4.70 -7.56 -4.36
N ARG A 263 -5.60 -7.59 -5.32
CA ARG A 263 -6.08 -8.79 -5.99
C ARG A 263 -6.10 -8.55 -7.48
N VAL A 264 -5.42 -9.42 -8.20
CA VAL A 264 -5.41 -9.44 -9.66
C VAL A 264 -6.21 -10.64 -10.16
N TRP A 265 -6.98 -10.43 -11.22
CA TRP A 265 -7.69 -11.46 -11.94
C TRP A 265 -7.33 -11.42 -13.42
N THR A 266 -7.16 -12.61 -14.01
CA THR A 266 -6.98 -12.77 -15.46
C THR A 266 -8.30 -12.80 -16.22
N GLN A 267 -9.41 -13.05 -15.52
CA GLN A 267 -10.77 -13.07 -16.04
C GLN A 267 -11.69 -12.23 -15.16
N ALA A 268 -12.91 -11.97 -15.62
CA ALA A 268 -13.91 -11.26 -14.83
C ALA A 268 -14.17 -11.98 -13.49
N PRO A 269 -14.10 -11.29 -12.34
CA PRO A 269 -14.37 -11.89 -11.05
C PRO A 269 -15.85 -12.20 -10.89
N ARG A 270 -16.17 -13.35 -10.31
CA ARG A 270 -17.53 -13.71 -9.90
C ARG A 270 -17.86 -13.04 -8.57
N LEU A 271 -18.32 -11.80 -8.62
CA LEU A 271 -18.77 -11.07 -7.45
C LEU A 271 -20.28 -11.31 -7.25
N GLN A 272 -20.66 -11.64 -6.03
CA GLN A 272 -22.06 -11.83 -5.67
C GLN A 272 -22.78 -10.49 -5.57
N THR A 273 -23.94 -10.39 -6.21
CA THR A 273 -24.91 -9.32 -5.96
C THR A 273 -25.58 -9.55 -4.61
N CYS A 274 -26.16 -8.51 -4.04
CA CYS A 274 -26.82 -8.57 -2.76
C CYS A 274 -28.17 -7.84 -2.84
N GLY A 275 -29.23 -8.45 -2.31
CA GLY A 275 -30.58 -7.90 -2.38
C GLY A 275 -31.07 -7.73 -3.81
N GLU A 276 -31.69 -6.57 -4.08
CA GLU A 276 -32.27 -6.19 -5.39
C GLU A 276 -31.28 -5.45 -6.30
N ASP A 277 -30.01 -5.33 -5.91
CA ASP A 277 -29.03 -4.60 -6.70
C ASP A 277 -28.69 -5.33 -8.02
N GLU A 278 -28.87 -4.65 -9.15
CA GLU A 278 -28.48 -5.17 -10.48
C GLU A 278 -26.96 -5.35 -10.63
N ALA A 279 -26.16 -4.61 -9.87
CA ALA A 279 -24.70 -4.65 -9.94
C ALA A 279 -24.08 -5.04 -8.59
N PRO A 280 -22.95 -5.79 -8.60
CA PRO A 280 -22.31 -6.21 -7.37
C PRO A 280 -21.66 -5.02 -6.64
N HIS A 281 -21.70 -5.09 -5.32
CA HIS A 281 -21.05 -4.12 -4.43
C HIS A 281 -19.87 -4.75 -3.72
N ILE A 282 -18.81 -3.96 -3.58
CA ILE A 282 -17.67 -4.25 -2.72
C ILE A 282 -17.76 -3.35 -1.50
N HIS A 283 -17.57 -3.93 -0.33
CA HIS A 283 -17.50 -3.24 0.93
C HIS A 283 -16.07 -3.30 1.47
N ILE A 284 -15.50 -2.13 1.78
CA ILE A 284 -14.22 -2.01 2.47
C ILE A 284 -14.51 -1.78 3.94
N VAL A 285 -14.14 -2.75 4.77
CA VAL A 285 -14.32 -2.70 6.22
C VAL A 285 -13.00 -2.33 6.86
N ILE A 286 -12.99 -1.24 7.63
CA ILE A 286 -11.83 -0.78 8.38
C ILE A 286 -12.14 -0.95 9.86
N ASP A 287 -11.47 -1.90 10.49
CA ASP A 287 -11.63 -2.19 11.92
C ASP A 287 -10.51 -1.53 12.74
N CYS A 288 -10.85 -0.83 13.82
CA CYS A 288 -9.90 -0.19 14.73
C CYS A 288 -9.90 -0.87 16.10
N GLN A 289 -8.89 -1.69 16.35
CA GLN A 289 -8.76 -2.46 17.58
C GLN A 289 -7.93 -1.71 18.62
N LYS A 290 -8.49 -1.57 19.82
CA LYS A 290 -7.78 -1.09 21.00
C LYS A 290 -6.87 -2.18 21.56
N ARG A 291 -5.60 -1.84 21.83
CA ARG A 291 -4.65 -2.71 22.53
C ARG A 291 -4.49 -2.30 23.99
N PHE A 292 -4.36 -1.00 24.24
CA PHE A 292 -4.33 -0.46 25.59
C PHE A 292 -4.82 0.99 25.62
N SER A 293 -5.31 1.42 26.77
CA SER A 293 -5.73 2.81 27.00
C SER A 293 -4.51 3.73 27.09
N THR A 294 -4.56 4.85 26.36
CA THR A 294 -3.54 5.91 26.39
C THR A 294 -3.97 7.15 27.14
N GLY A 295 -5.26 7.30 27.44
CA GLY A 295 -5.83 8.55 27.95
C GLY A 295 -5.89 9.67 26.91
N LEU A 296 -5.54 9.38 25.65
CA LEU A 296 -5.63 10.30 24.52
C LEU A 296 -6.98 10.18 23.81
N ASN A 297 -7.24 11.08 22.85
CA ASN A 297 -8.44 11.07 22.01
C ASN A 297 -8.73 9.64 21.48
N PRO A 298 -9.91 9.06 21.75
CA PRO A 298 -10.24 7.68 21.36
C PRO A 298 -10.38 7.48 19.84
N LYS A 299 -10.37 8.56 19.03
CA LYS A 299 -10.39 8.48 17.57
C LYS A 299 -9.00 8.23 17.00
N GLN A 300 -8.96 7.42 15.95
CA GLN A 300 -7.78 7.13 15.14
C GLN A 300 -7.98 7.67 13.73
N ASP A 301 -7.17 8.65 13.35
CA ASP A 301 -7.13 9.15 11.99
C ASP A 301 -6.47 8.13 11.06
N TYR A 302 -6.98 8.02 9.84
CA TYR A 302 -6.42 7.18 8.80
C TYR A 302 -6.64 7.77 7.40
N GLY A 303 -5.81 7.30 6.46
CA GLY A 303 -5.97 7.52 5.03
C GLY A 303 -6.28 6.20 4.34
N LEU A 304 -7.28 6.20 3.47
CA LEU A 304 -7.69 5.06 2.67
C LEU A 304 -7.57 5.40 1.19
N VAL A 305 -6.98 4.49 0.43
CA VAL A 305 -7.04 4.49 -1.03
C VAL A 305 -7.56 3.15 -1.51
N VAL A 306 -8.57 3.17 -2.38
CA VAL A 306 -9.08 2.00 -3.10
C VAL A 306 -8.81 2.24 -4.57
N TYR A 307 -8.10 1.34 -5.23
CA TYR A 307 -7.75 1.50 -6.63
C TYR A 307 -8.29 0.36 -7.47
N PHE A 308 -8.80 0.70 -8.65
CA PHE A 308 -9.25 -0.21 -9.68
C PHE A 308 -8.39 -0.01 -10.91
N TRP A 309 -7.99 -1.09 -11.54
CA TRP A 309 -7.28 -1.03 -12.82
C TRP A 309 -7.72 -2.13 -13.77
N HIS A 310 -7.66 -1.81 -15.06
CA HIS A 310 -7.97 -2.73 -16.13
C HIS A 310 -7.02 -2.51 -17.32
N GLU A 311 -6.52 -3.60 -17.91
CA GLU A 311 -5.55 -3.56 -19.01
C GLU A 311 -6.11 -2.91 -20.29
N GLY A 312 -7.37 -3.15 -20.60
CA GLY A 312 -8.05 -2.51 -21.74
C GLY A 312 -8.17 -0.99 -21.58
N GLU A 313 -7.56 -0.24 -22.49
CA GLU A 313 -7.55 1.24 -22.49
C GLU A 313 -8.93 1.87 -22.77
N MET A 314 -9.79 1.16 -23.49
CA MET A 314 -11.16 1.60 -23.81
C MET A 314 -12.15 1.42 -22.64
N VAL A 315 -11.70 0.88 -21.51
CA VAL A 315 -12.58 0.64 -20.36
C VAL A 315 -12.74 1.93 -19.55
N ASP A 316 -13.96 2.47 -19.52
CA ASP A 316 -14.26 3.67 -18.74
C ASP A 316 -14.81 3.31 -17.34
N ILE A 317 -13.88 3.09 -16.42
CA ILE A 317 -14.14 2.93 -14.99
C ILE A 317 -14.36 4.31 -14.35
N TYR A 318 -13.63 5.32 -14.82
CA TYR A 318 -13.58 6.65 -14.23
C TYR A 318 -14.94 7.35 -14.25
N GLN A 319 -15.60 7.44 -15.41
CA GLN A 319 -16.91 8.11 -15.51
C GLN A 319 -17.97 7.38 -14.69
N SER A 320 -17.92 6.04 -14.70
CA SER A 320 -18.84 5.19 -13.93
C SER A 320 -18.72 5.44 -12.42
N LEU A 321 -17.50 5.57 -11.90
CA LEU A 321 -17.30 5.84 -10.47
C LEU A 321 -17.52 7.31 -10.11
N ARG A 322 -17.07 8.25 -10.93
CA ARG A 322 -17.19 9.70 -10.67
C ARG A 322 -18.65 10.15 -10.61
N SER A 323 -19.47 9.69 -11.56
CA SER A 323 -20.91 10.01 -11.58
C SER A 323 -21.62 9.53 -10.32
N ARG A 324 -21.27 8.34 -9.82
CA ARG A 324 -21.92 7.71 -8.66
C ARG A 324 -21.44 8.24 -7.31
N VAL A 325 -20.14 8.53 -7.18
CA VAL A 325 -19.58 9.14 -5.95
C VAL A 325 -20.21 10.52 -5.69
N ARG A 326 -20.39 11.33 -6.74
CA ARG A 326 -21.07 12.64 -6.65
C ARG A 326 -22.52 12.56 -6.19
N LEU A 327 -23.19 11.43 -6.41
CA LEU A 327 -24.63 11.27 -6.12
C LEU A 327 -24.93 10.75 -4.71
N ARG A 328 -23.99 10.11 -4.01
CA ARG A 328 -24.35 9.32 -2.80
C ARG A 328 -23.47 9.45 -1.55
N VAL A 329 -22.23 9.96 -1.56
CA VAL A 329 -21.44 10.05 -0.30
C VAL A 329 -20.37 11.17 -0.31
N PRO A 330 -20.33 12.09 0.66
CA PRO A 330 -19.28 13.14 0.76
C PRO A 330 -17.92 12.64 1.30
N ARG A 331 -17.74 11.33 1.56
CA ARG A 331 -16.54 10.79 2.24
C ARG A 331 -15.54 10.09 1.33
N LEU A 332 -15.94 9.69 0.12
CA LEU A 332 -15.05 9.11 -0.89
C LEU A 332 -14.89 10.12 -2.03
N HIS A 333 -13.68 10.31 -2.52
CA HIS A 333 -13.38 11.21 -3.63
C HIS A 333 -12.64 10.44 -4.73
N VAL A 334 -12.95 10.73 -5.98
CA VAL A 334 -12.20 10.19 -7.12
C VAL A 334 -11.05 11.15 -7.41
N ILE A 335 -9.83 10.63 -7.53
CA ILE A 335 -8.69 11.45 -7.96
C ILE A 335 -8.90 11.82 -9.42
N SER A 336 -8.91 13.12 -9.73
CA SER A 336 -9.11 13.62 -11.09
C SER A 336 -7.86 13.49 -11.95
#